data_AF-A0A1F4I341-F1
#
_entry.id   AF-A0A1F4I341-F1
#
_cell.length_a   1.000
_cell.length_b   1.000
_cell.length_c   1.000
_cell.angle_alpha   90.00
_cell.angle_beta   90.00
_cell.angle_gamma   90.00
#
_symmetry.space_group_name_H-M   'P 1'
#
loop_
_entity.id
_entity.type
_entity.pdbx_description
1 polymer ?
#
loop_
_entity_poly.entity_id
_entity_poly.type
_entity_poly.pdbx_seq_one_letter_code
_entity_poly.pdbx_strand_id
1 'polypeptide(L)'
;MKLKVALLTLGLGLLGAGAVSAAPVAVATWNFDHTLAAIESSAPALTAIDPLGQNAFVTDTVFGNSQTVYRFSGNALPVNQQAGLSVGTTGLLTQGNAYSVDMIFKFDANQSSWEEIFGVSNRSSDNSFYVEPGNHLQIYPTGNGVDLFSFGQYHRISLTNDGSNHVTAYLDGVFQFDLLSSVMNFDSYTAANPDRLIHFFADNVMGGGQGEYASGSVALIRLYDGELSRTEVADLPSTPAANSVPEPTSLLLVGLALGGLSLTRRLRR
;
A
#
# COMPACT_ATOMS: atom_id res chain seq x y z
N MET A 1 40.09 61.57 -22.44
CA MET A 1 40.52 60.27 -21.91
C MET A 1 39.93 60.12 -20.51
N LYS A 2 38.81 59.40 -20.34
CA LYS A 2 38.16 59.15 -19.05
C LYS A 2 37.99 57.63 -18.90
N LEU A 3 38.75 57.04 -18.00
CA LEU A 3 38.74 55.61 -17.71
C LEU A 3 37.58 55.32 -16.75
N LYS A 4 36.60 54.52 -17.17
CA LYS A 4 35.52 54.02 -16.30
C LYS A 4 35.99 52.72 -15.64
N VAL A 5 36.00 52.72 -14.32
CA VAL A 5 36.21 51.54 -13.48
C VAL A 5 34.96 50.68 -13.55
N ALA A 6 35.09 49.41 -13.93
CA ALA A 6 34.02 48.42 -13.86
C ALA A 6 34.18 47.61 -12.56
N LEU A 7 33.16 47.67 -11.71
CA LEU A 7 33.06 46.90 -10.48
C LEU A 7 32.61 45.47 -10.84
N LEU A 8 33.41 44.47 -10.50
CA LEU A 8 33.07 43.06 -10.68
C LEU A 8 32.31 42.60 -9.42
N THR A 9 31.00 42.39 -9.52
CA THR A 9 30.18 41.79 -8.46
C THR A 9 30.33 40.27 -8.50
N LEU A 10 30.87 39.70 -7.42
CA LEU A 10 30.95 38.26 -7.20
C LEU A 10 29.57 37.75 -6.75
N GLY A 11 28.86 37.03 -7.62
CA GLY A 11 27.61 36.36 -7.26
C GLY A 11 27.90 35.11 -6.44
N LEU A 12 27.53 35.12 -5.15
CA LEU A 12 27.51 33.93 -4.31
C LEU A 12 26.33 33.05 -4.73
N GLY A 13 26.59 31.96 -5.45
CA GLY A 13 25.59 30.94 -5.72
C GLY A 13 25.28 30.16 -4.45
N LEU A 14 24.12 30.42 -3.84
CA LEU A 14 23.54 29.51 -2.86
C LEU A 14 23.10 28.24 -3.60
N LEU A 15 23.89 27.17 -3.47
CA LEU A 15 23.43 25.82 -3.74
C LEU A 15 22.37 25.49 -2.68
N GLY A 16 21.10 25.55 -3.07
CA GLY A 16 20.00 25.06 -2.25
C GLY A 16 20.17 23.55 -2.08
N ALA A 17 20.58 23.12 -0.90
CA ALA A 17 20.46 21.73 -0.49
C ALA A 17 18.96 21.42 -0.40
N GLY A 18 18.41 20.72 -1.39
CA GLY A 18 17.08 20.14 -1.28
C GLY A 18 17.05 19.25 -0.05
N ALA A 19 16.12 19.48 0.86
CA ALA A 19 15.89 18.58 1.98
C ALA A 19 15.51 17.22 1.39
N VAL A 20 16.36 16.21 1.58
CA VAL A 20 16.00 14.82 1.32
C VAL A 20 14.98 14.46 2.40
N SER A 21 13.69 14.43 2.05
CA SER A 21 12.68 13.87 2.94
C SER A 21 12.98 12.38 3.12
N ALA A 22 12.90 11.88 4.35
CA ALA A 22 13.01 10.45 4.60
C ALA A 22 11.85 9.74 3.88
N ALA A 23 12.13 8.58 3.29
CA ALA A 23 11.08 7.76 2.69
C ALA A 23 9.99 7.46 3.74
N PRO A 24 8.70 7.46 3.36
CA PRO A 24 7.62 7.18 4.28
C PRO A 24 7.78 5.78 4.87
N VAL A 25 7.58 5.66 6.17
CA VAL A 25 7.69 4.38 6.89
C VAL A 25 6.29 3.81 7.05
N ALA A 26 6.06 2.61 6.51
CA ALA A 26 4.82 1.90 6.74
C ALA A 26 4.69 1.52 8.23
N VAL A 27 3.50 1.66 8.79
CA VAL A 27 3.17 1.18 10.14
C VAL A 27 2.83 -0.31 10.13
N ALA A 28 2.44 -0.85 8.97
CA ALA A 28 2.23 -2.27 8.74
C ALA A 28 2.48 -2.64 7.28
N THR A 29 3.12 -3.77 7.04
CA THR A 29 3.43 -4.35 5.74
C THR A 29 3.11 -5.84 5.77
N TRP A 30 2.30 -6.30 4.83
CA TRP A 30 2.02 -7.72 4.58
C TRP A 30 2.51 -8.09 3.20
N ASN A 31 3.53 -8.94 3.12
CA ASN A 31 4.13 -9.45 1.88
C ASN A 31 3.62 -10.84 1.48
N PHE A 32 2.73 -11.43 2.29
CA PHE A 32 2.07 -12.73 2.08
C PHE A 32 3.03 -13.90 1.83
N ASP A 33 4.22 -13.87 2.42
CA ASP A 33 5.14 -15.01 2.41
C ASP A 33 4.69 -16.08 3.42
N HIS A 34 3.65 -16.84 3.02
CA HIS A 34 3.07 -17.93 3.80
C HIS A 34 2.48 -17.52 5.17
N THR A 35 2.22 -16.23 5.37
CA THR A 35 1.66 -15.69 6.61
C THR A 35 0.81 -14.46 6.36
N LEU A 36 -0.17 -14.24 7.25
CA LEU A 36 -0.94 -13.00 7.35
C LEU A 36 -0.38 -12.05 8.43
N ALA A 37 0.72 -12.42 9.09
CA ALA A 37 1.40 -11.54 10.03
C ALA A 37 2.06 -10.35 9.31
N ALA A 38 2.01 -9.17 9.93
CA ALA A 38 2.78 -8.02 9.46
C ALA A 38 4.28 -8.24 9.65
N ILE A 39 5.10 -7.57 8.84
CA ILE A 39 6.56 -7.52 9.02
C ILE A 39 6.91 -6.76 10.31
N GLU A 40 6.21 -5.67 10.58
CA GLU A 40 6.32 -4.83 11.76
C GLU A 40 5.73 -5.56 12.95
N SER A 41 6.55 -5.88 13.95
CA SER A 41 6.16 -6.74 15.09
C SER A 41 5.06 -6.16 15.97
N SER A 42 4.83 -4.84 15.92
CA SER A 42 3.76 -4.16 16.63
C SER A 42 2.44 -4.13 15.86
N ALA A 43 2.46 -4.42 14.56
CA ALA A 43 1.26 -4.43 13.74
C ALA A 43 0.53 -5.77 13.85
N PRO A 44 -0.81 -5.78 13.90
CA PRO A 44 -1.59 -7.01 13.96
C PRO A 44 -1.47 -7.81 12.66
N ALA A 45 -1.69 -9.13 12.75
CA ALA A 45 -1.92 -9.94 11.57
C ALA A 45 -3.26 -9.55 10.89
N LEU A 46 -3.33 -9.69 9.56
CA LEU A 46 -4.62 -9.64 8.86
C LEU A 46 -5.49 -10.81 9.30
N THR A 47 -6.80 -10.56 9.41
CA THR A 47 -7.81 -11.60 9.58
C THR A 47 -8.36 -11.98 8.22
N ALA A 48 -8.35 -13.28 7.90
CA ALA A 48 -8.96 -13.80 6.69
C ALA A 48 -10.50 -13.78 6.79
N ILE A 49 -11.16 -13.25 5.76
CA ILE A 49 -12.58 -13.51 5.49
C ILE A 49 -12.59 -14.72 4.54
N ASP A 50 -12.87 -15.91 5.09
CA ASP A 50 -12.82 -17.17 4.34
C ASP A 50 -13.97 -18.12 4.71
N PRO A 51 -15.22 -17.77 4.37
CA PRO A 51 -16.39 -18.59 4.72
C PRO A 51 -16.41 -19.95 3.99
N LEU A 52 -15.69 -20.08 2.88
CA LEU A 52 -15.65 -21.30 2.06
C LEU A 52 -14.41 -22.16 2.31
N GLY A 53 -13.42 -21.67 3.07
CA GLY A 53 -12.15 -22.37 3.28
C GLY A 53 -11.31 -22.49 2.00
N GLN A 54 -11.43 -21.52 1.09
CA GLN A 54 -10.80 -21.55 -0.24
C GLN A 54 -9.65 -20.54 -0.39
N ASN A 55 -9.40 -19.73 0.63
CA ASN A 55 -8.24 -18.84 0.61
C ASN A 55 -6.96 -19.65 0.80
N ALA A 56 -5.88 -19.23 0.15
CA ALA A 56 -4.63 -19.97 0.18
C ALA A 56 -3.42 -19.08 -0.12
N PHE A 57 -2.26 -19.47 0.39
CA PHE A 57 -0.99 -18.97 -0.14
C PHE A 57 -0.64 -19.78 -1.39
N VAL A 58 -0.40 -19.09 -2.50
CA VAL A 58 -0.06 -19.71 -3.78
C VAL A 58 1.14 -18.99 -4.41
N THR A 59 1.89 -19.67 -5.26
CA THR A 59 2.92 -19.03 -6.07
C THR A 59 2.30 -18.45 -7.33
N ASP A 60 2.62 -17.20 -7.64
CA ASP A 60 2.17 -16.49 -8.85
C ASP A 60 3.30 -15.62 -9.41
N THR A 61 3.10 -15.07 -10.61
CA THR A 61 4.05 -14.15 -11.26
C THR A 61 3.56 -12.70 -11.09
N VAL A 62 4.24 -11.95 -10.22
CA VAL A 62 3.95 -10.54 -9.91
C VAL A 62 5.01 -9.67 -10.61
N PHE A 63 4.60 -8.86 -11.59
CA PHE A 63 5.52 -8.02 -12.37
C PHE A 63 6.74 -8.77 -12.94
N GLY A 64 6.53 -10.01 -13.39
CA GLY A 64 7.57 -10.88 -13.94
C GLY A 64 8.38 -11.69 -12.91
N ASN A 65 8.12 -11.53 -11.61
CA ASN A 65 8.82 -12.24 -10.54
C ASN A 65 7.93 -13.32 -9.92
N SER A 66 8.49 -14.50 -9.68
CA SER A 66 7.81 -15.56 -8.93
C SER A 66 7.71 -15.17 -7.46
N GLN A 67 6.50 -15.11 -6.91
CA GLN A 67 6.25 -14.68 -5.55
C GLN A 67 5.09 -15.47 -4.92
N THR A 68 5.16 -15.69 -3.60
CA THR A 68 4.01 -16.15 -2.81
C THR A 68 3.01 -15.01 -2.65
N VAL A 69 1.76 -15.25 -3.02
CA VAL A 69 0.64 -14.32 -2.89
C VAL A 69 -0.45 -14.96 -2.06
N TYR A 70 -1.34 -14.12 -1.51
CA TYR A 70 -2.55 -14.61 -0.86
C TYR A 70 -3.72 -14.55 -1.82
N ARG A 71 -4.26 -15.74 -2.13
CA ARG A 71 -5.44 -15.96 -2.94
C ARG A 71 -6.69 -15.77 -2.07
N PHE A 72 -7.58 -14.90 -2.49
CA PHE A 72 -8.92 -14.76 -1.90
C PHE A 72 -9.97 -15.28 -2.90
N SER A 73 -10.68 -16.35 -2.52
CA SER A 73 -11.66 -17.03 -3.38
C SER A 73 -13.00 -17.17 -2.69
N GLY A 74 -14.06 -16.73 -3.34
CA GLY A 74 -15.40 -16.67 -2.77
C GLY A 74 -16.45 -16.53 -3.86
N ASN A 75 -17.70 -16.36 -3.44
CA ASN A 75 -18.82 -16.06 -4.32
C ASN A 75 -19.37 -14.67 -4.01
N ALA A 76 -19.76 -13.92 -5.05
CA ALA A 76 -20.41 -12.62 -4.88
C ALA A 76 -21.72 -12.76 -4.10
N LEU A 77 -22.50 -13.79 -4.43
CA LEU A 77 -23.75 -14.13 -3.77
C LEU A 77 -23.80 -15.62 -3.42
N PRO A 78 -24.43 -15.98 -2.29
CA PRO A 78 -24.91 -15.08 -1.22
C PRO A 78 -23.75 -14.34 -0.53
N VAL A 79 -24.00 -13.11 -0.04
CA VAL A 79 -22.95 -12.20 0.48
C VAL A 79 -22.09 -12.77 1.61
N ASN A 80 -22.58 -13.79 2.32
CA ASN A 80 -21.84 -14.49 3.35
C ASN A 80 -20.82 -15.52 2.80
N GLN A 81 -20.67 -15.63 1.49
CA GLN A 81 -19.68 -16.47 0.81
C GLN A 81 -18.54 -15.67 0.16
N GLN A 82 -18.53 -14.36 0.33
CA GLN A 82 -17.46 -13.50 -0.15
C GLN A 82 -16.18 -13.74 0.67
N ALA A 83 -15.03 -13.61 0.02
CA ALA A 83 -13.72 -13.71 0.67
C ALA A 83 -13.04 -12.34 0.73
N GLY A 84 -11.95 -12.23 1.49
CA GLY A 84 -11.19 -11.00 1.60
C GLY A 84 -10.32 -10.98 2.85
N LEU A 85 -9.94 -9.79 3.28
CA LEU A 85 -9.07 -9.56 4.43
C LEU A 85 -9.62 -8.41 5.28
N SER A 86 -9.32 -8.42 6.58
CA SER A 86 -9.59 -7.29 7.46
C SER A 86 -8.52 -7.08 8.51
N VAL A 87 -8.45 -5.87 9.05
CA VAL A 87 -7.52 -5.52 10.13
C VAL A 87 -8.10 -4.42 11.01
N GLY A 88 -7.93 -4.56 12.32
CA GLY A 88 -8.22 -3.47 13.27
C GLY A 88 -7.07 -2.49 13.30
N THR A 89 -7.38 -1.20 13.15
CA THR A 89 -6.35 -0.16 13.11
C THR A 89 -6.25 0.67 14.39
N THR A 90 -7.01 0.30 15.43
CA THR A 90 -6.94 0.96 16.74
C THR A 90 -5.52 0.86 17.30
N GLY A 91 -4.89 2.01 17.56
CA GLY A 91 -3.50 2.10 18.02
C GLY A 91 -2.45 1.95 16.92
N LEU A 92 -2.84 1.54 15.70
CA LEU A 92 -1.97 1.49 14.52
C LEU A 92 -2.04 2.79 13.70
N LEU A 93 -3.25 3.31 13.49
CA LEU A 93 -3.51 4.59 12.82
C LEU A 93 -3.90 5.64 13.88
N THR A 94 -2.94 6.47 14.26
CA THR A 94 -3.08 7.44 15.34
C THR A 94 -3.45 8.84 14.84
N GLN A 95 -3.32 9.12 13.53
CA GLN A 95 -3.65 10.42 12.93
C GLN A 95 -5.13 10.60 12.57
N GLY A 96 -6.04 10.01 13.36
CA GLY A 96 -7.48 10.11 13.12
C GLY A 96 -7.86 9.51 11.76
N ASN A 97 -8.50 10.29 10.89
CA ASN A 97 -8.89 9.85 9.55
C ASN A 97 -7.75 9.90 8.52
N ALA A 98 -6.59 10.50 8.85
CA ALA A 98 -5.49 10.58 7.91
C ALA A 98 -4.72 9.25 7.85
N TYR A 99 -4.64 8.65 6.67
CA TYR A 99 -3.92 7.41 6.44
C TYR A 99 -3.65 7.20 4.95
N SER A 100 -2.76 6.26 4.63
CA SER A 100 -2.57 5.80 3.27
C SER A 100 -2.46 4.28 3.20
N VAL A 101 -2.90 3.73 2.08
CA VAL A 101 -2.88 2.30 1.78
C VAL A 101 -2.19 2.13 0.43
N ASP A 102 -1.20 1.25 0.35
CA ASP A 102 -0.53 0.85 -0.90
C ASP A 102 -0.65 -0.67 -1.07
N MET A 103 -1.14 -1.12 -2.22
CA MET A 103 -1.47 -2.52 -2.47
C MET A 103 -0.93 -2.97 -3.83
N ILE A 104 -0.52 -4.23 -3.91
CA ILE A 104 -0.28 -4.90 -5.20
C ILE A 104 -1.20 -6.11 -5.26
N PHE A 105 -2.19 -6.06 -6.15
CA PHE A 105 -3.19 -7.12 -6.26
C PHE A 105 -3.72 -7.25 -7.69
N LYS A 106 -4.49 -8.31 -7.93
CA LYS A 106 -5.29 -8.50 -9.13
C LYS A 106 -6.67 -9.03 -8.77
N PHE A 107 -7.67 -8.68 -9.56
CA PHE A 107 -8.90 -9.47 -9.71
C PHE A 107 -8.77 -10.40 -10.91
N ASP A 108 -9.39 -11.57 -10.89
CA ASP A 108 -9.16 -12.59 -11.93
C ASP A 108 -9.77 -12.24 -13.28
N ALA A 109 -11.03 -11.81 -13.25
CA ALA A 109 -11.83 -11.62 -14.45
C ALA A 109 -12.78 -10.44 -14.26
N ASN A 110 -12.98 -9.70 -15.35
CA ASN A 110 -13.97 -8.64 -15.41
C ASN A 110 -15.37 -9.26 -15.37
N GLN A 111 -16.17 -8.87 -14.37
CA GLN A 111 -17.54 -9.33 -14.21
C GLN A 111 -18.57 -8.29 -14.72
N SER A 112 -18.09 -7.16 -15.23
CA SER A 112 -18.87 -5.99 -15.65
C SER A 112 -19.79 -5.51 -14.53
N SER A 113 -19.28 -5.57 -13.30
CA SER A 113 -19.94 -5.20 -12.07
C SER A 113 -19.07 -4.20 -11.29
N TRP A 114 -19.48 -3.90 -10.06
CA TRP A 114 -18.62 -3.24 -9.10
C TRP A 114 -17.78 -4.29 -8.39
N GLU A 115 -16.50 -4.03 -8.21
CA GLU A 115 -15.61 -4.91 -7.44
C GLU A 115 -14.95 -4.10 -6.33
N GLU A 116 -15.37 -4.34 -5.09
CA GLU A 116 -14.88 -3.61 -3.93
C GLU A 116 -13.40 -3.93 -3.66
N ILE A 117 -12.56 -2.91 -3.55
CA ILE A 117 -11.13 -3.01 -3.27
C ILE A 117 -10.87 -2.83 -1.77
N PHE A 118 -11.43 -1.78 -1.18
CA PHE A 118 -11.07 -1.28 0.15
C PHE A 118 -12.19 -0.46 0.77
N GLY A 119 -12.47 -0.68 2.06
CA GLY A 119 -13.42 0.12 2.82
C GLY A 119 -13.10 0.26 4.31
N VAL A 120 -13.70 1.29 4.94
CA VAL A 120 -13.56 1.62 6.38
C VAL A 120 -14.88 1.56 7.14
N SER A 121 -15.92 0.99 6.52
CA SER A 121 -17.27 0.94 7.08
C SER A 121 -17.54 -0.30 7.93
N ASN A 122 -16.55 -1.20 8.10
CA ASN A 122 -16.79 -2.57 8.61
C ASN A 122 -17.89 -3.28 7.81
N ARG A 123 -17.83 -3.15 6.48
CA ARG A 123 -18.77 -3.76 5.53
C ARG A 123 -20.25 -3.43 5.81
N SER A 124 -20.51 -2.28 6.46
CA SER A 124 -21.85 -1.85 6.87
C SER A 124 -22.50 -0.84 5.91
N SER A 125 -21.75 -0.40 4.90
CA SER A 125 -22.18 0.55 3.89
C SER A 125 -21.50 0.23 2.56
N ASP A 126 -22.25 0.45 1.49
CA ASP A 126 -21.86 0.44 0.07
C ASP A 126 -20.95 1.63 -0.33
N ASN A 127 -20.77 2.60 0.56
CA ASN A 127 -19.83 3.69 0.31
C ASN A 127 -18.39 3.20 0.52
N SER A 128 -17.68 2.95 -0.58
CA SER A 128 -16.34 2.35 -0.55
C SER A 128 -15.49 2.69 -1.78
N PHE A 129 -14.31 2.04 -1.88
CA PHE A 129 -13.40 2.16 -3.01
C PHE A 129 -13.47 0.91 -3.91
N TYR A 130 -13.75 1.12 -5.20
CA TYR A 130 -14.10 0.07 -6.16
C TYR A 130 -13.26 0.14 -7.43
N VAL A 131 -13.26 -0.98 -8.17
CA VAL A 131 -13.28 -0.92 -9.65
C VAL A 131 -14.75 -0.82 -10.07
N GLU A 132 -15.08 0.19 -10.87
CA GLU A 132 -16.45 0.40 -11.37
C GLU A 132 -16.73 -0.37 -12.67
N PRO A 133 -18.00 -0.58 -13.10
CA PRO A 133 -18.35 -1.39 -14.28
C PRO A 133 -17.68 -1.00 -15.61
N GLY A 134 -17.28 0.26 -15.77
CA GLY A 134 -16.47 0.80 -16.86
C GLY A 134 -14.96 0.62 -16.68
N ASN A 135 -14.54 -0.10 -15.64
CA ASN A 135 -13.18 -0.45 -15.23
C ASN A 135 -12.31 0.70 -14.72
N HIS A 136 -12.86 1.79 -14.23
CA HIS A 136 -12.06 2.82 -13.55
C HIS A 136 -11.99 2.57 -12.05
N LEU A 137 -10.96 3.10 -11.38
CA LEU A 137 -10.98 3.19 -9.92
C LEU A 137 -12.03 4.22 -9.51
N GLN A 138 -12.82 3.96 -8.48
CA GLN A 138 -13.88 4.89 -8.03
C GLN A 138 -14.06 4.90 -6.52
N ILE A 139 -14.17 6.11 -5.94
CA ILE A 139 -14.80 6.30 -4.63
C ILE A 139 -16.29 6.46 -4.87
N TYR A 140 -17.10 5.46 -4.52
CA TYR A 140 -18.55 5.56 -4.65
C TYR A 140 -19.17 6.30 -3.45
N PRO A 141 -20.14 7.21 -3.65
CA PRO A 141 -20.73 7.68 -4.93
C PRO A 141 -20.09 8.98 -5.45
N THR A 142 -18.83 9.25 -5.10
CA THR A 142 -18.17 10.55 -5.35
C THR A 142 -17.65 10.72 -6.77
N GLY A 143 -16.80 9.81 -7.25
CA GLY A 143 -16.15 10.00 -8.55
C GLY A 143 -15.07 8.98 -8.87
N ASN A 144 -14.71 8.94 -10.15
CA ASN A 144 -13.91 7.93 -10.82
C ASN A 144 -12.59 8.49 -11.38
N GLY A 145 -11.63 7.59 -11.56
CA GLY A 145 -10.34 7.82 -12.18
C GLY A 145 -10.41 7.89 -13.70
N VAL A 146 -9.23 8.03 -14.32
CA VAL A 146 -9.10 8.27 -15.77
C VAL A 146 -8.59 7.06 -16.53
N ASP A 147 -7.77 6.22 -15.89
CA ASP A 147 -7.20 5.03 -16.51
C ASP A 147 -8.03 3.78 -16.21
N LEU A 148 -7.96 2.83 -17.14
CA LEU A 148 -8.64 1.54 -17.02
C LEU A 148 -7.81 0.57 -16.16
N PHE A 149 -8.45 -0.02 -15.17
CA PHE A 149 -8.00 -1.21 -14.46
C PHE A 149 -8.13 -2.43 -15.37
N SER A 150 -7.08 -3.25 -15.45
CA SER A 150 -7.09 -4.47 -16.25
C SER A 150 -7.16 -5.72 -15.37
N PHE A 151 -8.14 -6.57 -15.64
CA PHE A 151 -8.33 -7.82 -14.90
C PHE A 151 -7.32 -8.88 -15.33
N GLY A 152 -7.00 -9.80 -14.42
CA GLY A 152 -6.03 -10.87 -14.62
C GLY A 152 -4.57 -10.41 -14.53
N GLN A 153 -4.32 -9.11 -14.30
CA GLN A 153 -2.98 -8.52 -14.16
C GLN A 153 -2.81 -7.92 -12.77
N TYR A 154 -1.59 -8.04 -12.24
CA TYR A 154 -1.23 -7.33 -11.00
C TYR A 154 -1.08 -5.84 -11.29
N HIS A 155 -1.73 -5.03 -10.47
CA HIS A 155 -1.62 -3.58 -10.45
C HIS A 155 -1.14 -3.13 -9.09
N ARG A 156 -0.41 -2.02 -9.05
CA ARG A 156 -0.11 -1.30 -7.81
C ARG A 156 -1.14 -0.19 -7.64
N ILE A 157 -1.89 -0.18 -6.55
CA ILE A 157 -2.85 0.88 -6.24
C ILE A 157 -2.47 1.53 -4.92
N SER A 158 -2.39 2.85 -4.92
CA SER A 158 -2.21 3.64 -3.70
C SER A 158 -3.42 4.54 -3.49
N LEU A 159 -3.98 4.57 -2.29
CA LEU A 159 -5.04 5.48 -1.86
C LEU A 159 -4.57 6.24 -0.63
N THR A 160 -4.76 7.56 -0.61
CA THR A 160 -4.42 8.43 0.50
C THR A 160 -5.67 9.17 0.95
N ASN A 161 -5.87 9.28 2.26
CA ASN A 161 -6.89 10.12 2.88
C ASN A 161 -6.18 11.15 3.76
N ASP A 162 -6.44 12.43 3.54
CA ASP A 162 -5.84 13.54 4.30
C ASP A 162 -6.47 13.72 5.70
N GLY A 163 -7.57 13.01 5.96
CA GLY A 163 -8.35 13.11 7.18
C GLY A 163 -9.23 14.35 7.30
N SER A 164 -9.28 15.17 6.26
CA SER A 164 -10.09 16.39 6.10
C SER A 164 -11.09 16.28 4.94
N ASN A 165 -11.53 15.04 4.65
CA ASN A 165 -12.43 14.66 3.55
C ASN A 165 -11.81 14.79 2.16
N HIS A 166 -10.52 14.52 2.02
CA HIS A 166 -9.87 14.50 0.72
C HIS A 166 -9.22 13.15 0.46
N VAL A 167 -9.56 12.55 -0.68
CA VAL A 167 -9.09 11.23 -1.07
C VAL A 167 -8.42 11.31 -2.43
N THR A 168 -7.18 10.83 -2.48
CA THR A 168 -6.40 10.74 -3.71
C THR A 168 -6.10 9.29 -4.03
N ALA A 169 -6.15 8.90 -5.30
CA ALA A 169 -5.76 7.55 -5.72
C ALA A 169 -4.82 7.54 -6.92
N TYR A 170 -4.01 6.48 -6.97
CA TYR A 170 -3.02 6.22 -8.01
C TYR A 170 -3.13 4.78 -8.49
N LEU A 171 -3.05 4.57 -9.81
CA LEU A 171 -2.98 3.27 -10.46
C LEU A 171 -1.62 3.15 -11.15
N ASP A 172 -0.82 2.16 -10.77
CA ASP A 172 0.54 1.93 -11.24
C ASP A 172 1.44 3.18 -11.12
N GLY A 173 1.22 3.95 -10.05
CA GLY A 173 1.92 5.21 -9.77
C GLY A 173 1.38 6.41 -10.57
N VAL A 174 0.41 6.22 -11.47
CA VAL A 174 -0.24 7.28 -12.23
C VAL A 174 -1.43 7.83 -11.45
N PHE A 175 -1.46 9.14 -11.25
CA PHE A 175 -2.58 9.85 -10.60
C PHE A 175 -3.91 9.57 -11.31
N GLN A 176 -4.92 9.19 -10.53
CA GLN A 176 -6.26 8.90 -11.05
C GLN A 176 -7.27 10.00 -10.74
N PHE A 177 -7.38 10.37 -9.46
CA PHE A 177 -8.31 11.38 -9.00
C PHE A 177 -7.86 12.00 -7.69
N ASP A 178 -8.49 13.13 -7.37
CA ASP A 178 -8.36 13.89 -6.14
C ASP A 178 -9.75 14.43 -5.80
N LEU A 179 -10.39 13.89 -4.76
CA LEU A 179 -11.82 14.05 -4.53
C LEU A 179 -12.12 14.51 -3.11
N LEU A 180 -13.10 15.40 -2.99
CA LEU A 180 -13.73 15.70 -1.71
C LEU A 180 -14.73 14.60 -1.35
N SER A 181 -14.41 13.79 -0.34
CA SER A 181 -15.25 12.68 0.12
C SER A 181 -14.98 12.34 1.59
N SER A 182 -16.05 12.10 2.36
CA SER A 182 -15.94 11.57 3.72
C SER A 182 -16.05 10.04 3.78
N VAL A 183 -16.24 9.38 2.63
CA VAL A 183 -16.49 7.93 2.53
C VAL A 183 -15.32 7.10 3.07
N MET A 184 -14.11 7.67 3.09
CA MET A 184 -12.89 7.05 3.62
C MET A 184 -12.58 7.47 5.07
N ASN A 185 -13.46 8.23 5.74
CA ASN A 185 -13.26 8.63 7.14
C ASN A 185 -13.89 7.62 8.09
N PHE A 186 -13.11 7.15 9.07
CA PHE A 186 -13.62 6.32 10.17
C PHE A 186 -14.74 7.02 10.95
N ASP A 187 -14.66 8.34 11.12
CA ASP A 187 -15.68 9.11 11.84
C ASP A 187 -17.06 9.07 11.18
N SER A 188 -17.13 8.78 9.89
CA SER A 188 -18.41 8.59 9.18
C SER A 188 -19.13 7.30 9.59
N TYR A 189 -18.43 6.38 10.27
CA TYR A 189 -18.92 5.04 10.60
C TYR A 189 -18.74 4.67 12.07
N THR A 190 -18.45 5.60 12.98
CA THR A 190 -18.13 5.31 14.40
C THR A 190 -19.16 4.41 15.10
N ALA A 191 -20.44 4.51 14.74
CA ALA A 191 -21.49 3.66 15.32
C ALA A 191 -21.45 2.21 14.81
N ALA A 192 -21.09 1.99 13.54
CA ALA A 192 -21.07 0.66 12.90
C ALA A 192 -19.66 0.02 12.88
N ASN A 193 -18.62 0.83 13.03
CA ASN A 193 -17.22 0.44 13.03
C ASN A 193 -16.43 1.08 14.21
N PRO A 194 -16.82 0.80 15.47
CA PRO A 194 -16.15 1.39 16.64
C PRO A 194 -14.68 0.95 16.77
N ASP A 195 -14.32 -0.21 16.23
CA ASP A 195 -12.97 -0.79 16.30
C ASP A 195 -12.03 -0.30 15.19
N ARG A 196 -12.54 0.56 14.29
CA ARG A 196 -11.82 1.09 13.14
C ARG A 196 -11.22 -0.02 12.28
N LEU A 197 -12.07 -0.97 11.91
CA LEU A 197 -11.72 -2.03 10.98
C LEU A 197 -11.59 -1.46 9.57
N ILE A 198 -10.51 -1.85 8.91
CA ILE A 198 -10.37 -1.80 7.46
C ILE A 198 -10.72 -3.18 6.91
N HIS A 199 -11.39 -3.23 5.77
CA HIS A 199 -11.55 -4.46 5.00
C HIS A 199 -11.03 -4.27 3.57
N PHE A 200 -10.58 -5.37 2.99
CA PHE A 200 -10.02 -5.45 1.64
C PHE A 200 -10.74 -6.55 0.85
N PHE A 201 -11.05 -6.26 -0.41
CA PHE A 201 -11.57 -7.19 -1.42
C PHE A 201 -12.89 -7.90 -1.07
N ALA A 202 -13.57 -7.48 -0.01
CA ALA A 202 -14.83 -8.04 0.44
C ALA A 202 -15.89 -6.95 0.43
N ASP A 203 -16.98 -7.23 -0.26
CA ASP A 203 -18.11 -6.31 -0.44
C ASP A 203 -18.90 -6.12 0.88
N ASN A 204 -19.69 -5.06 1.00
CA ASN A 204 -20.54 -4.84 2.15
C ASN A 204 -21.62 -5.93 2.30
N VAL A 205 -21.96 -6.27 3.55
CA VAL A 205 -23.01 -7.27 3.86
C VAL A 205 -24.34 -6.62 4.24
N MET A 206 -24.38 -5.29 4.24
CA MET A 206 -25.54 -4.45 4.49
C MET A 206 -25.29 -3.04 3.97
N GLY A 207 -26.33 -2.22 3.84
CA GLY A 207 -26.16 -0.77 3.63
C GLY A 207 -26.02 -0.29 2.18
N GLY A 208 -26.65 -0.95 1.21
CA GLY A 208 -26.72 -0.49 -0.19
C GLY A 208 -26.69 -1.65 -1.17
N GLY A 209 -26.00 -1.45 -2.31
CA GLY A 209 -25.60 -2.51 -3.24
C GLY A 209 -24.95 -3.69 -2.53
N GLN A 210 -25.06 -4.87 -3.12
CA GLN A 210 -24.52 -6.13 -2.62
C GLN A 210 -24.21 -7.07 -3.77
N GLY A 211 -23.24 -7.95 -3.56
CA GLY A 211 -22.72 -8.85 -4.58
C GLY A 211 -21.61 -8.21 -5.41
N GLU A 212 -20.95 -7.19 -4.88
CA GLU A 212 -19.95 -6.35 -5.58
C GLU A 212 -18.53 -6.87 -5.28
N TYR A 213 -18.38 -8.18 -5.42
CA TYR A 213 -17.21 -8.95 -5.03
C TYR A 213 -16.65 -9.74 -6.22
N ALA A 214 -15.32 -9.71 -6.37
CA ALA A 214 -14.57 -10.57 -7.27
C ALA A 214 -13.47 -11.33 -6.54
N SER A 215 -13.16 -12.55 -7.01
CA SER A 215 -11.98 -13.29 -6.56
C SER A 215 -10.69 -12.73 -7.17
N GLY A 216 -9.58 -12.94 -6.47
CA GLY A 216 -8.30 -12.36 -6.85
C GLY A 216 -7.14 -12.83 -6.00
N SER A 217 -6.01 -12.15 -6.16
CA SER A 217 -4.79 -12.42 -5.40
C SER A 217 -4.11 -11.12 -5.00
N VAL A 218 -3.55 -11.07 -3.79
CA VAL A 218 -2.80 -9.93 -3.28
C VAL A 218 -1.38 -10.34 -2.93
N ALA A 219 -0.42 -9.54 -3.39
CA ALA A 219 1.02 -9.76 -3.23
C ALA A 219 1.64 -8.82 -2.18
N LEU A 220 0.98 -7.68 -1.92
CA LEU A 220 1.45 -6.69 -0.96
C LEU A 220 0.29 -5.84 -0.45
N ILE A 221 0.30 -5.54 0.86
CA ILE A 221 -0.44 -4.43 1.46
C ILE A 221 0.51 -3.67 2.38
N ARG A 222 0.50 -2.34 2.30
CA ARG A 222 1.19 -1.43 3.23
C ARG A 222 0.19 -0.41 3.76
N LEU A 223 0.26 -0.12 5.07
CA LEU A 223 -0.46 0.96 5.72
C LEU A 223 0.50 2.02 6.23
N TYR A 224 0.10 3.28 6.12
CA TYR A 224 0.83 4.44 6.61
C TYR A 224 -0.08 5.25 7.52
N ASP A 225 0.44 5.67 8.68
CA ASP A 225 -0.26 6.52 9.64
C ASP A 225 -0.14 7.98 9.23
N GLY A 226 -0.85 8.35 8.17
CA GLY A 226 -0.89 9.68 7.57
C GLY A 226 -1.08 9.64 6.06
N GLU A 227 -1.39 10.81 5.50
CA GLU A 227 -1.43 11.01 4.04
C GLU A 227 -0.01 10.93 3.45
N LEU A 228 0.15 10.17 2.37
CA LEU A 228 1.34 10.23 1.54
C LEU A 228 1.17 11.30 0.47
N SER A 229 2.20 12.12 0.28
CA SER A 229 2.26 13.04 -0.85
C SER A 229 2.43 12.29 -2.17
N ARG A 230 2.13 12.97 -3.29
CA ARG A 230 2.38 12.44 -4.65
C ARG A 230 3.81 11.95 -4.84
N THR A 231 4.80 12.71 -4.35
CA THR A 231 6.21 12.34 -4.47
C THR A 231 6.50 11.07 -3.69
N GLU A 232 5.98 10.97 -2.47
CA GLU A 232 6.16 9.76 -1.64
C GLU A 232 5.53 8.54 -2.29
N VAL A 233 4.32 8.66 -2.87
CA VAL A 233 3.67 7.57 -3.62
C VAL A 233 4.52 7.15 -4.84
N ALA A 234 5.12 8.11 -5.55
CA ALA A 234 5.99 7.83 -6.69
C ALA A 234 7.30 7.13 -6.27
N ASP A 235 7.82 7.44 -5.09
CA ASP A 235 9.06 6.86 -4.54
C ASP A 235 8.88 5.48 -3.88
N LEU A 236 7.63 5.07 -3.63
CA LEU A 236 7.35 3.73 -3.09
C LEU A 236 7.83 2.62 -4.04
N PRO A 237 8.34 1.49 -3.51
CA PRO A 237 8.78 0.37 -4.34
C PRO A 237 7.64 -0.15 -5.24
N SER A 238 7.92 -0.27 -6.54
CA SER A 238 6.97 -0.77 -7.55
C SER A 238 6.78 -2.27 -7.54
N THR A 239 7.61 -3.01 -6.81
CA THR A 239 7.51 -4.46 -6.63
C THR A 239 7.50 -4.79 -5.13
N PRO A 240 6.87 -5.89 -4.71
CA PRO A 240 7.04 -6.38 -3.36
C PRO A 240 8.53 -6.68 -3.15
N ALA A 241 9.06 -6.34 -1.98
CA ALA A 241 10.44 -6.66 -1.68
C ALA A 241 10.60 -8.18 -1.76
N ALA A 242 11.49 -8.66 -2.63
CA ALA A 242 12.00 -10.01 -2.47
C ALA A 242 12.57 -10.08 -1.05
N ASN A 243 12.28 -11.14 -0.31
CA ASN A 243 12.93 -11.40 0.97
C ASN A 243 14.42 -11.68 0.69
N SER A 244 15.20 -10.65 0.38
CA SER A 244 16.64 -10.75 0.38
C SER A 244 17.02 -10.94 1.83
N VAL A 245 17.31 -12.19 2.18
CA VAL A 245 18.08 -12.51 3.38
C VAL A 245 19.23 -11.50 3.43
N PRO A 246 19.35 -10.67 4.49
CA PRO A 246 20.49 -9.78 4.62
C PRO A 246 21.74 -10.64 4.53
N GLU A 247 22.55 -10.46 3.47
CA GLU A 247 23.86 -11.09 3.39
C GLU A 247 24.57 -10.80 4.72
N PRO A 248 24.84 -11.81 5.55
CA PRO A 248 25.41 -11.54 6.85
C PRO A 248 26.72 -10.81 6.62
N THR A 249 26.98 -9.80 7.44
CA THR A 249 28.19 -8.96 7.50
C THR A 249 29.50 -9.77 7.68
N SER A 250 29.47 -11.09 7.49
CA SER A 250 30.56 -12.07 7.39
C SER A 250 31.69 -11.65 6.47
N LEU A 251 31.44 -10.88 5.40
CA LEU A 251 32.51 -10.34 4.56
C LEU A 251 33.38 -9.30 5.30
N LEU A 252 32.83 -8.63 6.32
CA LEU A 252 33.58 -7.71 7.18
C LEU A 252 34.45 -8.45 8.22
N LEU A 253 34.04 -9.66 8.65
CA LEU A 253 34.83 -10.48 9.57
C LEU A 253 35.99 -11.22 8.89
N VAL A 254 35.86 -11.61 7.61
CA VAL A 254 36.97 -12.21 6.85
C VAL A 254 38.07 -11.18 6.56
N GLY A 255 37.71 -9.91 6.36
CA GLY A 255 38.68 -8.81 6.17
C GLY A 255 39.50 -8.50 7.44
N LEU A 256 38.90 -8.58 8.62
CA LEU A 256 39.60 -8.37 9.90
C LEU A 256 40.51 -9.54 10.29
N ALA A 257 40.16 -10.78 9.93
CA ALA A 257 40.98 -11.95 10.21
C ALA A 257 42.29 -11.98 9.37
N LEU A 258 42.26 -11.48 8.14
CA LEU A 258 43.45 -11.42 7.27
C LEU A 258 44.35 -10.20 7.53
N GLY A 259 43.81 -9.10 8.06
CA GLY A 259 44.58 -7.93 8.49
C GLY A 259 45.33 -8.12 9.81
N GLY A 260 44.84 -8.97 10.72
CA GLY A 260 45.48 -9.24 12.02
C GLY A 260 46.73 -10.12 11.94
N LEU A 261 46.87 -10.95 10.91
CA LEU A 261 48.01 -11.87 10.74
C LEU A 261 49.25 -11.20 10.10
N SER A 262 49.11 -10.01 9.51
CA SER A 262 50.22 -9.29 8.88
C SER A 262 50.94 -8.31 9.80
N LEU A 263 50.38 -7.96 10.97
CA LEU A 263 51.03 -7.06 11.94
C LEU A 263 51.87 -7.76 13.02
N THR A 264 51.79 -9.08 13.19
CA THR A 264 52.54 -9.79 14.25
C THR A 264 53.94 -10.23 13.85
N ARG A 265 54.39 -9.98 12.60
CA ARG A 265 55.72 -10.42 12.10
C ARG A 265 56.82 -9.36 12.12
N ARG A 266 56.60 -8.15 12.65
CA ARG A 266 57.60 -7.06 12.59
C ARG A 266 58.15 -6.53 13.92
N LEU A 267 57.97 -7.23 15.03
CA LEU A 267 58.58 -6.88 16.32
C LEU A 267 59.34 -8.06 16.94
N ARG A 268 60.43 -8.48 16.29
CA ARG A 268 61.58 -9.14 16.94
C ARG A 268 62.85 -8.88 16.13
N ARG A 269 63.62 -7.89 16.55
CA ARG A 269 65.10 -7.84 16.52
C ARG A 269 65.56 -6.72 17.43
#